data_AF-A0A5J4UR86-F1
#
_entry.id   AF-A0A5J4UR86-F1
#
_cell.length_a   1.000
_cell.length_b   1.000
_cell.length_c   1.000
_cell.angle_alpha   90.00
_cell.angle_beta   90.00
_cell.angle_gamma   90.00
#
_symmetry.space_group_name_H-M   'P 1'
#
loop_
_entity.id
_entity.type
_entity.pdbx_description
1 polymer ?
#
loop_
_entity_poly.entity_id
_entity_poly.type
_entity_poly.pdbx_seq_one_letter_code
_entity_poly.pdbx_strand_id
1 'polypeptide(L)'
;MQAEQEIQDAARAIISFTDSSAYKKERKQNEQPESESTYSLIEIAAYLKYLNVKIRNNNAIKEMIKNQNLLRSLASLTIFKLGNHSNQEVDRLRFNVRCISRECLNWIRDYGDAQDFADLVNVGYGKVICLSFSTAGGIFEEQDLDIYNILIHINNFLTELHKGRNYDEQPSFQPLPLIA
;
A
#
# COMPACT_ATOMS: atom_id res chain seq x y z
N MET A 1 0.37 22.06 11.70
CA MET A 1 -0.49 21.74 12.86
C MET A 1 -1.80 21.08 12.42
N GLN A 2 -2.77 21.76 11.78
CA GLN A 2 -4.04 21.12 11.39
C GLN A 2 -3.88 19.99 10.34
N ALA A 3 -3.13 20.25 9.25
CA ALA A 3 -2.90 19.23 8.22
C ALA A 3 -2.09 18.01 8.72
N GLU A 4 -1.26 18.19 9.74
CA GLU A 4 -0.46 17.11 10.32
C GLU A 4 -1.31 16.21 11.21
N GLN A 5 -2.22 16.81 11.98
CA GLN A 5 -3.20 16.09 12.79
C GLN A 5 -4.13 15.24 11.91
N GLU A 6 -4.67 15.81 10.83
CA GLU A 6 -5.53 15.08 9.87
C GLU A 6 -4.84 13.87 9.26
N ILE A 7 -3.55 14.02 8.94
CA ILE A 7 -2.72 12.95 8.39
C ILE A 7 -2.50 11.84 9.42
N GLN A 8 -2.25 12.18 10.68
CA GLN A 8 -2.13 11.21 11.77
C GLN A 8 -3.45 10.50 12.07
N ASP A 9 -4.58 11.20 11.97
CA ASP A 9 -5.91 10.62 12.16
C ASP A 9 -6.23 9.61 11.05
N ALA A 10 -5.94 9.96 9.79
CA ALA A 10 -6.08 9.05 8.65
C ALA A 10 -5.20 7.79 8.80
N ALA A 11 -3.94 7.95 9.23
CA ALA A 11 -3.06 6.82 9.51
C ALA A 11 -3.59 5.92 10.64
N ARG A 12 -4.08 6.53 11.73
CA ARG A 12 -4.68 5.79 12.85
C ARG A 12 -5.92 5.01 12.42
N ALA A 13 -6.76 5.59 11.56
CA ALA A 13 -7.93 4.89 11.01
C ALA A 13 -7.51 3.67 10.17
N ILE A 14 -6.52 3.83 9.28
CA ILE A 14 -6.00 2.72 8.45
C ILE A 14 -5.39 1.60 9.29
N ILE A 15 -4.54 1.96 10.27
CA ILE A 15 -3.92 0.99 11.18
C ILE A 15 -5.01 0.24 11.93
N SER A 16 -5.95 0.95 12.55
CA SER A 16 -7.05 0.36 13.32
C SER A 16 -7.92 -0.57 12.47
N PHE A 17 -8.20 -0.19 11.23
CA PHE A 17 -8.95 -1.02 10.30
C PHE A 17 -8.23 -2.35 10.00
N THR A 18 -6.93 -2.29 9.69
CA THR A 18 -6.13 -3.50 9.41
C THR A 18 -5.86 -4.35 10.65
N ASP A 19 -5.78 -3.76 11.84
CA ASP A 19 -5.60 -4.48 13.09
C ASP A 19 -6.89 -5.14 13.59
N SER A 20 -8.04 -4.60 13.19
CA SER A 20 -9.36 -5.10 13.58
C SER A 20 -9.51 -6.58 13.26
N SER A 21 -10.17 -7.32 14.17
CA SER A 21 -10.36 -8.76 14.01
C SER A 21 -11.23 -9.13 12.79
N ALA A 22 -12.00 -8.19 12.25
CA ALA A 22 -12.72 -8.33 10.99
C ALA A 22 -11.74 -8.57 9.81
N TYR A 23 -10.64 -7.81 9.73
CA TYR A 23 -9.56 -8.02 8.75
C TYR A 23 -8.90 -9.40 8.91
N LYS A 24 -8.66 -9.84 10.16
CA LYS A 24 -8.08 -11.18 10.44
C LYS A 24 -9.05 -12.32 10.12
N LYS A 25 -10.36 -12.10 10.20
CA LYS A 25 -11.42 -13.06 9.84
C LYS A 25 -11.63 -13.18 8.33
N GLU A 26 -11.59 -12.09 7.56
CA GLU A 26 -11.63 -12.15 6.09
C GLU A 26 -10.42 -12.92 5.51
N ARG A 27 -9.27 -12.89 6.19
CA ARG A 27 -8.13 -13.76 5.86
C ARG A 27 -8.43 -15.26 6.05
N LYS A 28 -9.40 -15.64 6.90
CA LYS A 28 -9.71 -17.02 7.32
C LYS A 28 -11.09 -17.57 6.94
N GLN A 29 -12.08 -16.78 6.49
CA GLN A 29 -13.45 -17.29 6.28
C GLN A 29 -14.02 -17.01 4.88
N ASN A 30 -14.70 -18.03 4.35
CA ASN A 30 -15.48 -18.05 3.11
C ASN A 30 -16.95 -17.62 3.35
N GLU A 31 -17.25 -16.75 4.32
CA GLU A 31 -18.64 -16.33 4.61
C GLU A 31 -18.74 -14.82 4.91
N GLN A 32 -19.83 -14.21 4.43
CA GLN A 32 -20.18 -12.78 4.42
C GLN A 32 -20.11 -12.06 5.78
N PRO A 33 -19.77 -10.74 5.75
CA PRO A 33 -20.54 -9.73 6.48
C PRO A 33 -20.89 -8.54 5.57
N GLU A 34 -22.18 -8.32 5.28
CA GLU A 34 -22.61 -7.55 4.09
C GLU A 34 -23.07 -6.09 4.30
N SER A 35 -23.03 -5.51 5.52
CA SER A 35 -23.43 -4.10 5.69
C SER A 35 -22.45 -3.22 6.46
N GLU A 36 -21.83 -3.71 7.53
CA GLU A 36 -20.87 -2.92 8.33
C GLU A 36 -19.52 -2.77 7.61
N SER A 37 -19.16 -3.74 6.75
CA SER A 37 -17.90 -3.78 6.00
C SER A 37 -17.82 -2.71 4.90
N THR A 38 -18.93 -2.41 4.23
CA THR A 38 -18.94 -1.48 3.08
C THR A 38 -18.67 -0.05 3.50
N TYR A 39 -19.28 0.41 4.61
CA TYR A 39 -19.06 1.77 5.10
C TYR A 39 -17.59 1.97 5.53
N SER A 40 -17.03 1.02 6.29
CA SER A 40 -15.62 1.04 6.66
C SER A 40 -14.69 1.02 5.44
N LEU A 41 -15.02 0.26 4.38
CA LEU A 41 -14.24 0.26 3.14
C LEU A 41 -14.29 1.59 2.38
N ILE A 42 -15.45 2.26 2.34
CA ILE A 42 -15.59 3.59 1.73
C ILE A 42 -14.72 4.61 2.47
N GLU A 43 -14.80 4.60 3.80
CA GLU A 43 -14.02 5.49 4.65
C GLU A 43 -12.51 5.25 4.47
N ILE A 44 -12.08 4.00 4.45
CA ILE A 44 -10.66 3.64 4.25
C ILE A 44 -10.18 4.01 2.85
N ALA A 45 -10.99 3.82 1.81
CA ALA A 45 -10.65 4.26 0.46
C ALA A 45 -10.47 5.79 0.41
N ALA A 46 -11.30 6.55 1.12
CA ALA A 46 -11.17 8.00 1.21
C ALA A 46 -9.88 8.41 1.96
N TYR A 47 -9.57 7.79 3.09
CA TYR A 47 -8.34 8.06 3.83
C TYR A 47 -7.08 7.70 3.04
N LEU A 48 -7.08 6.56 2.33
CA LEU A 48 -5.99 6.18 1.45
C LEU A 48 -5.77 7.20 0.33
N LYS A 49 -6.86 7.66 -0.32
CA LYS A 49 -6.77 8.68 -1.36
C LYS A 49 -6.23 10.01 -0.82
N TYR A 50 -6.69 10.41 0.36
CA TYR A 50 -6.17 11.59 1.04
C TYR A 50 -4.68 11.45 1.31
N LEU A 51 -4.24 10.33 1.90
CA LEU A 51 -2.83 10.06 2.15
C LEU A 51 -2.02 10.06 0.87
N ASN A 52 -2.45 9.38 -0.19
CA ASN A 52 -1.77 9.34 -1.49
C ASN A 52 -1.48 10.76 -2.03
N VAL A 53 -2.48 11.64 -2.00
CA VAL A 53 -2.32 13.04 -2.43
C VAL A 53 -1.31 13.77 -1.54
N LYS A 54 -1.32 13.51 -0.23
CA LYS A 54 -0.34 14.11 0.69
C LYS A 54 1.07 13.55 0.47
N ILE A 55 1.20 12.26 0.13
CA ILE A 55 2.50 11.63 -0.20
C ILE A 55 3.09 12.24 -1.44
N ARG A 56 2.30 12.38 -2.49
CA ARG A 56 2.75 13.01 -3.72
C ARG A 56 3.22 14.46 -3.54
N ASN A 57 2.65 15.19 -2.57
CA ASN A 57 2.94 16.61 -2.32
C ASN A 57 4.06 16.85 -1.27
N ASN A 58 4.82 15.80 -0.91
CA ASN A 58 6.16 15.80 -0.29
C ASN A 58 6.37 16.49 1.09
N ASN A 59 5.37 17.18 1.67
CA ASN A 59 5.61 18.04 2.84
C ASN A 59 5.36 17.41 4.22
N ALA A 60 4.72 16.24 4.32
CA ALA A 60 4.21 15.72 5.60
C ALA A 60 4.65 14.29 5.98
N ILE A 61 5.46 13.64 5.14
CA ILE A 61 5.58 12.17 5.14
C ILE A 61 6.87 11.59 5.63
N LYS A 62 7.92 12.41 5.73
CA LYS A 62 9.12 12.02 6.49
C LYS A 62 8.78 11.59 7.93
N GLU A 63 7.74 12.17 8.53
CA GLU A 63 7.28 11.77 9.87
C GLU A 63 6.36 10.54 9.86
N MET A 64 5.63 10.30 8.77
CA MET A 64 4.75 9.13 8.66
C MET A 64 5.46 7.84 8.28
N ILE A 65 6.51 7.91 7.45
CA ILE A 65 7.24 6.72 6.99
C ILE A 65 7.91 6.01 8.18
N LYS A 66 8.35 6.76 9.19
CA LYS A 66 8.83 6.23 10.47
C LYS A 66 7.79 5.34 11.18
N ASN A 67 6.52 5.46 10.84
CA ASN A 67 5.48 4.60 11.41
C ASN A 67 5.42 3.24 10.69
N GLN A 68 6.23 2.30 11.18
CA GLN A 68 6.28 0.90 10.75
C GLN A 68 4.90 0.21 10.72
N ASN A 69 3.98 0.57 11.61
CA ASN A 69 2.63 0.00 11.62
C ASN A 69 1.82 0.47 10.42
N LEU A 70 1.96 1.74 10.02
CA LEU A 70 1.31 2.26 8.82
C LEU A 70 1.84 1.55 7.56
N LEU A 71 3.17 1.39 7.44
CA LEU A 71 3.77 0.66 6.31
C LEU A 71 3.25 -0.78 6.23
N ARG A 72 3.20 -1.49 7.37
CA ARG A 72 2.63 -2.83 7.47
C ARG A 72 1.15 -2.87 7.07
N SER A 73 0.39 -1.87 7.47
CA SER A 73 -1.04 -1.74 7.15
C SER A 73 -1.25 -1.53 5.65
N LEU A 74 -0.52 -0.58 5.05
CA LEU A 74 -0.53 -0.34 3.60
C LEU A 74 -0.15 -1.61 2.82
N ALA A 75 0.94 -2.27 3.23
CA ALA A 75 1.39 -3.52 2.61
C ALA A 75 0.31 -4.61 2.69
N SER A 76 -0.36 -4.72 3.84
CA SER A 76 -1.46 -5.65 4.07
C SER A 76 -2.70 -5.37 3.20
N LEU A 77 -2.96 -4.10 2.86
CA LEU A 77 -4.09 -3.69 2.01
C LEU A 77 -3.84 -3.92 0.52
N THR A 78 -2.60 -3.98 0.05
CA THR A 78 -2.29 -4.28 -1.37
C THR A 78 -2.70 -5.68 -1.83
N ILE A 79 -2.83 -6.62 -0.88
CA ILE A 79 -3.25 -8.01 -1.08
C ILE A 79 -4.62 -8.27 -0.45
N PHE A 80 -5.42 -7.21 -0.27
CA PHE A 80 -6.77 -7.32 0.28
C PHE A 80 -7.62 -8.28 -0.56
N LYS A 81 -8.24 -9.28 0.09
CA LYS A 81 -8.95 -10.36 -0.60
C LYS A 81 -10.17 -9.83 -1.35
N LEU A 82 -10.44 -10.44 -2.51
CA LEU A 82 -11.65 -10.26 -3.29
C LEU A 82 -12.83 -10.95 -2.59
N GLY A 83 -14.01 -10.33 -2.66
CA GLY A 83 -15.25 -11.00 -2.30
C GLY A 83 -15.69 -11.97 -3.39
N ASN A 84 -16.78 -12.66 -3.13
CA ASN A 84 -17.42 -13.64 -4.00
C ASN A 84 -18.23 -12.98 -5.15
N HIS A 85 -17.68 -11.94 -5.80
CA HIS A 85 -18.17 -11.24 -7.00
C HIS A 85 -19.67 -10.89 -7.06
N SER A 86 -20.37 -10.98 -5.93
CA SER A 86 -21.81 -10.75 -5.81
C SER A 86 -22.15 -9.27 -5.77
N ASN A 87 -21.16 -8.41 -5.44
CA ASN A 87 -21.34 -6.97 -5.31
C ASN A 87 -20.21 -6.21 -6.03
N GLN A 88 -20.51 -5.76 -7.25
CA GLN A 88 -19.58 -5.01 -8.11
C GLN A 88 -19.08 -3.70 -7.48
N GLU A 89 -19.90 -3.02 -6.67
CA GLU A 89 -19.50 -1.76 -6.03
C GLU A 89 -18.48 -2.01 -4.92
N VAL A 90 -18.71 -3.02 -4.09
CA VAL A 90 -17.77 -3.41 -3.05
C VAL A 90 -16.47 -3.87 -3.68
N ASP A 91 -16.52 -4.69 -4.74
CA ASP A 91 -15.32 -5.14 -5.44
C ASP A 91 -14.52 -3.98 -6.05
N ARG A 92 -15.20 -2.96 -6.58
CA ARG A 92 -14.54 -1.73 -7.04
C ARG A 92 -13.87 -0.97 -5.90
N LEU A 93 -14.47 -0.92 -4.71
CA LEU A 93 -13.85 -0.34 -3.52
C LEU A 93 -12.62 -1.14 -3.08
N ARG A 94 -12.71 -2.47 -3.06
CA ARG A 94 -11.57 -3.36 -2.75
C ARG A 94 -10.41 -3.15 -3.71
N PHE A 95 -10.72 -3.05 -5.01
CA PHE A 95 -9.75 -2.74 -6.05
C PHE A 95 -9.09 -1.38 -5.80
N ASN A 96 -9.87 -0.32 -5.56
CA ASN A 96 -9.32 1.00 -5.25
C ASN A 96 -8.42 1.00 -4.01
N VAL A 97 -8.82 0.28 -2.95
CA VAL A 97 -8.00 0.11 -1.73
C VAL A 97 -6.65 -0.52 -2.06
N ARG A 98 -6.63 -1.59 -2.88
CA ARG A 98 -5.39 -2.23 -3.33
C ARG A 98 -4.53 -1.27 -4.15
N CYS A 99 -5.10 -0.64 -5.17
CA CYS A 99 -4.38 0.27 -6.07
C CYS A 99 -3.76 1.45 -5.32
N ILE A 100 -4.56 2.17 -4.54
CA ILE A 100 -4.08 3.36 -3.83
C ILE A 100 -3.04 2.98 -2.77
N SER A 101 -3.21 1.83 -2.09
CA SER A 101 -2.21 1.35 -1.13
C SER A 101 -0.87 1.05 -1.81
N ARG A 102 -0.88 0.44 -3.01
CA ARG A 102 0.33 0.20 -3.81
C ARG A 102 1.00 1.51 -4.22
N GLU A 103 0.22 2.48 -4.71
CA GLU A 103 0.73 3.79 -5.07
C GLU A 103 1.35 4.50 -3.86
N CYS A 104 0.70 4.46 -2.69
CA CYS A 104 1.27 5.03 -1.45
C CYS A 104 2.65 4.45 -1.14
N LEU A 105 2.80 3.12 -1.19
CA LEU A 105 4.09 2.45 -0.96
C LEU A 105 5.11 2.78 -2.05
N ASN A 106 4.67 2.92 -3.30
CA ASN A 106 5.52 3.33 -4.41
C ASN A 106 6.06 4.74 -4.21
N TRP A 107 5.21 5.69 -3.82
CA TRP A 107 5.65 7.05 -3.54
C TRP A 107 6.61 7.12 -2.34
N ILE A 108 6.35 6.31 -1.31
CA ILE A 108 7.28 6.17 -0.18
C ILE A 108 8.62 5.61 -0.65
N ARG A 109 8.62 4.61 -1.55
CA ARG A 109 9.84 4.12 -2.17
C ARG A 109 10.55 5.27 -2.87
N ASP A 110 9.91 5.96 -3.81
CA ASP A 110 10.52 6.96 -4.69
C ASP A 110 11.07 8.19 -3.94
N TYR A 111 10.41 8.64 -2.88
CA TYR A 111 10.81 9.82 -2.09
C TYR A 111 11.50 9.50 -0.76
N GLY A 112 11.55 8.23 -0.38
CA GLY A 112 12.21 7.78 0.85
C GLY A 112 13.72 7.78 0.71
N ASP A 113 14.40 7.99 1.83
CA ASP A 113 15.85 7.81 1.93
C ASP A 113 16.24 6.34 2.15
N ALA A 114 17.53 6.08 2.41
CA ALA A 114 18.03 4.73 2.63
C ALA A 114 17.33 4.00 3.79
N GLN A 115 16.97 4.73 4.85
CA GLN A 115 16.32 4.15 6.03
C GLN A 115 14.86 3.81 5.71
N ASP A 116 14.15 4.71 5.03
CA ASP A 116 12.77 4.49 4.57
C ASP A 116 12.69 3.28 3.63
N PHE A 117 13.68 3.12 2.74
CA PHE A 117 13.78 1.98 1.85
C PHE A 117 14.07 0.67 2.60
N ALA A 118 14.96 0.70 3.60
CA ALA A 118 15.21 -0.46 4.47
C ALA A 118 13.96 -0.86 5.28
N ASP A 119 13.19 0.12 5.75
CA ASP A 119 11.93 -0.10 6.46
C ASP A 119 10.88 -0.78 5.57
N LEU A 120 10.79 -0.37 4.29
CA LEU A 120 9.96 -1.06 3.29
C LEU A 120 10.38 -2.52 3.09
N VAL A 121 11.68 -2.79 2.99
CA VAL A 121 12.21 -4.16 2.88
C VAL A 121 11.83 -4.98 4.12
N ASN A 122 11.98 -4.40 5.32
CA ASN A 122 11.70 -5.06 6.60
C ASN A 122 10.21 -5.43 6.78
N VAL A 123 9.28 -4.59 6.30
CA VAL A 123 7.84 -4.92 6.31
C VAL A 123 7.43 -5.92 5.21
N GLY A 124 8.39 -6.38 4.40
CA GLY A 124 8.16 -7.39 3.37
C GLY A 124 7.55 -6.82 2.10
N TYR A 125 7.78 -5.54 1.79
CA TYR A 125 7.24 -4.89 0.58
C TYR A 125 7.52 -5.68 -0.70
N GLY A 126 8.74 -6.19 -0.88
CA GLY A 126 9.12 -7.00 -2.04
C GLY A 126 8.25 -8.26 -2.20
N LYS A 127 7.96 -8.97 -1.10
CA LYS A 127 7.04 -10.12 -1.11
C LYS A 127 5.63 -9.69 -1.50
N VAL A 128 5.18 -8.59 -0.93
CA VAL A 128 3.83 -8.07 -1.08
C VAL A 128 3.56 -7.65 -2.52
N ILE A 129 4.48 -6.95 -3.17
CA ILE A 129 4.30 -6.50 -4.55
C ILE A 129 4.31 -7.67 -5.56
N CYS A 130 5.13 -8.70 -5.32
CA CYS A 130 5.10 -9.92 -6.12
C CYS A 130 3.79 -10.71 -5.95
N LEU A 131 3.25 -10.75 -4.72
CA LEU A 131 1.94 -11.36 -4.47
C LEU A 131 0.82 -10.58 -5.17
N SER A 132 0.83 -9.25 -5.10
CA SER A 132 -0.15 -8.41 -5.81
C SER A 132 -0.16 -8.70 -7.31
N PHE A 133 1.02 -8.79 -7.94
CA PHE A 133 1.13 -9.18 -9.35
C PHE A 133 0.54 -10.57 -9.63
N SER A 134 0.84 -11.54 -8.77
CA SER A 134 0.35 -12.92 -8.92
C SER A 134 -1.19 -13.02 -8.80
N THR A 135 -1.83 -12.03 -8.19
CA THR A 135 -3.29 -11.92 -8.02
C THR A 135 -3.96 -10.96 -9.02
N ALA A 136 -3.25 -10.53 -10.06
CA ALA A 136 -3.75 -9.54 -11.03
C ALA A 136 -4.32 -10.17 -12.32
N GLY A 137 -4.53 -11.49 -12.36
CA GLY A 137 -4.69 -12.24 -13.62
C GLY A 137 -6.08 -12.82 -13.91
N GLY A 138 -7.04 -12.70 -13.01
CA GLY A 138 -8.40 -13.20 -13.20
C GLY A 138 -9.29 -12.19 -13.94
N ILE A 139 -10.36 -12.72 -14.52
CA ILE A 139 -11.34 -11.94 -15.29
C ILE A 139 -11.99 -10.92 -14.34
N PHE A 140 -11.87 -9.62 -14.65
CA PHE A 140 -12.23 -8.46 -13.82
C PHE A 140 -11.30 -8.12 -12.63
N GLU A 141 -10.12 -8.74 -12.51
CA GLU A 141 -9.26 -8.53 -11.33
C GLU A 141 -8.41 -7.26 -11.37
N GLU A 142 -7.73 -6.99 -12.49
CA GLU A 142 -6.92 -5.79 -12.73
C GLU A 142 -6.90 -5.45 -14.23
N GLN A 143 -6.79 -4.17 -14.58
CA GLN A 143 -6.68 -3.75 -15.98
C GLN A 143 -5.23 -3.88 -16.44
N ASP A 144 -5.01 -4.02 -17.74
CA ASP A 144 -3.67 -4.14 -18.33
C ASP A 144 -2.72 -3.01 -17.88
N LEU A 145 -3.27 -1.79 -17.71
CA LEU A 145 -2.51 -0.64 -17.22
C LEU A 145 -2.01 -0.82 -15.77
N ASP A 146 -2.83 -1.41 -14.90
CA ASP A 146 -2.45 -1.66 -13.50
C ASP A 146 -1.39 -2.75 -13.41
N ILE A 147 -1.54 -3.82 -14.20
CA ILE A 147 -0.55 -4.89 -14.31
C ILE A 147 0.80 -4.31 -14.78
N TYR A 148 0.76 -3.45 -15.80
CA TYR A 148 1.95 -2.75 -16.30
C TYR A 148 2.59 -1.88 -15.22
N ASN A 149 1.81 -1.11 -14.47
CA ASN A 149 2.31 -0.28 -13.38
C ASN A 149 2.96 -1.12 -12.27
N ILE A 150 2.35 -2.26 -11.89
CA ILE A 150 2.92 -3.18 -10.90
C ILE A 150 4.26 -3.73 -11.39
N LEU A 151 4.36 -4.12 -12.66
CA LEU A 151 5.61 -4.60 -13.25
C LEU A 151 6.71 -3.53 -13.23
N ILE A 152 6.38 -2.28 -13.54
CA ILE A 152 7.31 -1.14 -13.39
C ILE A 152 7.79 -1.04 -11.95
N HIS A 153 6.86 -1.09 -10.98
CA HIS A 153 7.21 -0.96 -9.57
C HIS A 153 8.12 -2.10 -9.08
N ILE A 154 7.88 -3.34 -9.54
CA ILE A 154 8.75 -4.49 -9.27
C ILE A 154 10.14 -4.25 -9.86
N ASN A 155 10.21 -3.86 -11.13
CA ASN A 155 11.47 -3.62 -11.81
C ASN A 155 12.30 -2.51 -11.12
N ASN A 156 11.64 -1.41 -10.75
CA ASN A 156 12.28 -0.30 -10.04
C ASN A 156 12.79 -0.75 -8.67
N PHE A 157 11.96 -1.43 -7.89
CA PHE A 157 12.36 -1.95 -6.58
C PHE A 157 13.58 -2.88 -6.66
N LEU A 158 13.60 -3.82 -7.61
CA LEU A 158 14.73 -4.74 -7.80
C LEU A 158 16.00 -4.02 -8.27
N THR A 159 15.85 -3.03 -9.16
CA THR A 159 16.96 -2.23 -9.65
C THR A 159 17.59 -1.40 -8.53
N GLU A 160 16.76 -0.75 -7.73
CA GLU A 160 17.19 0.05 -6.57
C GLU A 160 17.84 -0.80 -5.49
N LEU A 161 17.32 -2.01 -5.27
CA LEU A 161 17.93 -2.96 -4.34
C LEU A 161 19.33 -3.39 -4.80
N HIS A 162 19.50 -3.64 -6.10
CA HIS A 162 20.77 -4.13 -6.66
C HIS A 162 21.82 -3.03 -6.86
N LYS A 163 21.40 -1.85 -7.32
CA LYS A 163 22.30 -0.77 -7.76
C LYS A 163 22.28 0.44 -6.82
N GLY A 164 21.41 0.47 -5.82
CA GLY A 164 21.09 1.69 -5.10
C GLY A 164 20.28 2.66 -5.99
N ARG A 165 20.16 3.90 -5.54
CA ARG A 165 19.45 4.97 -6.24
C ARG A 165 20.36 6.18 -6.44
N ASN A 166 20.39 6.72 -7.66
CA ASN A 166 21.22 7.88 -8.01
C ASN A 166 20.54 8.77 -9.07
N TYR A 167 19.28 9.14 -8.84
CA TYR A 167 18.52 10.06 -9.70
C TYR A 167 18.48 11.45 -9.05
N ASP A 168 18.64 12.52 -9.82
CA ASP A 168 18.71 13.90 -9.29
C ASP A 168 17.43 14.34 -8.54
N GLU A 169 16.28 13.74 -8.87
CA GLU A 169 14.97 14.07 -8.28
C GLU A 169 14.59 13.18 -7.08
N GLN A 170 15.42 12.21 -6.70
CA GLN A 170 15.14 11.26 -5.63
C GLN A 170 16.30 11.17 -4.63
N PRO A 171 16.05 10.84 -3.35
CA PRO A 171 17.13 10.64 -2.40
C PRO A 171 18.05 9.51 -2.84
N SER A 172 19.34 9.79 -2.98
CA SER A 172 20.31 8.78 -3.37
C SER A 172 20.69 7.88 -2.20
N PHE A 173 20.90 6.61 -2.49
CA PHE A 173 21.43 5.65 -1.52
C PHE A 173 22.26 4.57 -2.22
N GLN A 174 23.28 4.08 -1.53
CA GLN A 174 24.07 2.93 -1.99
C GLN A 174 23.20 1.66 -1.95
N PRO A 175 23.51 0.64 -2.77
CA PRO A 175 22.85 -0.66 -2.65
C PRO A 175 22.82 -1.08 -1.18
N LEU A 176 21.63 -1.38 -0.65
CA LEU A 176 21.55 -1.88 0.72
C LEU A 176 22.38 -3.17 0.77
N PRO A 177 23.33 -3.31 1.71
CA PRO A 177 24.02 -4.57 1.90
C PRO A 177 22.94 -5.61 2.15
N LEU A 178 22.78 -6.52 1.18
CA LEU A 178 21.80 -7.58 1.23
C LEU A 178 21.84 -8.20 2.63
N ILE A 179 20.65 -8.43 3.18
CA ILE A 179 20.40 -9.39 4.25
C ILE A 179 21.27 -10.62 3.94
N ALA A 180 22.39 -10.74 4.65
CA ALA A 180 23.27 -11.91 4.61
C ALA A 180 22.70 -12.99 5.53
#